data_AF-A0A732GHY5-F1
#
_entry.id   AF-A0A732GHY5-F1
#
_cell.length_a   1.000
_cell.length_b   1.000
_cell.length_c   1.000
_cell.angle_alpha   90.00
_cell.angle_beta   90.00
_cell.angle_gamma   90.00
#
_symmetry.space_group_name_H-M   'P 1'
#
loop_
_entity.id
_entity.type
_entity.pdbx_description
1 polymer ?
#
loop_
_entity_poly.entity_id
_entity_poly.type
_entity_poly.pdbx_seq_one_letter_code
_entity_poly.pdbx_strand_id
1 'polypeptide(L)' 'MTAIGSTPFERGDTAEGFLIVTSTADKGLVDIHDRRPLVLSPDAAREWMRQGISGKEVEEIITDGAVPQIIVLVINYNNT' A
#
# COMPACT_ATOMS: atom_id res chain seq x y z
N MET A 1 2.19 -3.83 -0.07
CA MET A 1 2.05 -2.36 -0.12
C MET A 1 1.91 -1.96 -1.57
N THR A 2 1.10 -0.94 -1.85
CA THR A 2 0.82 -0.47 -3.21
C THR A 2 1.75 0.68 -3.58
N ALA A 3 2.20 0.73 -4.84
CA ALA A 3 3.10 1.77 -5.34
C ALA A 3 2.77 2.20 -6.77
N ILE A 4 3.05 3.47 -7.08
CA ILE A 4 3.06 4.04 -8.43
C ILE A 4 4.48 4.53 -8.73
N GLY A 5 4.92 4.53 -9.99
CA GLY A 5 6.26 5.00 -10.31
C GLY A 5 6.49 5.23 -11.80
N SER A 6 7.65 5.80 -12.11
CA SER A 6 8.04 6.14 -13.49
C SER A 6 8.75 4.94 -14.15
N THR A 7 8.16 4.37 -15.20
CA THR A 7 8.75 3.27 -15.99
C THR A 7 9.65 3.79 -17.11
N PRO A 8 10.70 3.06 -17.56
CA PRO A 8 11.10 1.70 -17.15
C PRO A 8 11.91 1.67 -15.84
N PHE A 9 11.63 0.73 -14.94
CA PHE A 9 12.19 0.73 -13.57
C PHE A 9 13.66 0.31 -13.49
N GLU A 10 14.14 -0.45 -14.46
CA GLU A 10 15.51 -0.96 -14.56
C GLU A 10 16.56 0.11 -14.89
N ARG A 11 16.14 1.34 -15.24
CA ARG A 11 17.06 2.41 -15.62
C ARG A 11 17.89 2.98 -14.47
N GLY A 12 17.55 2.67 -13.22
CA GLY A 12 18.30 3.12 -12.04
C GLY A 12 18.31 4.64 -11.84
N ASP A 13 17.20 5.29 -12.17
CA ASP A 13 17.06 6.75 -12.08
C ASP A 13 17.08 7.22 -10.62
N THR A 14 17.92 8.19 -10.32
CA THR A 14 18.08 8.74 -8.97
C THR A 14 17.12 9.89 -8.67
N ALA A 15 16.50 10.48 -9.69
CA ALA A 15 15.54 11.56 -9.57
C ALA A 15 14.09 11.05 -9.63
N GLU A 16 13.84 10.02 -10.44
CA GLU A 16 12.51 9.44 -10.63
C GLU A 16 12.44 7.97 -10.18
N GLY A 17 11.74 7.72 -9.07
CA GLY A 17 11.54 6.38 -8.53
C GLY A 17 10.07 5.97 -8.49
N PHE A 18 9.65 5.53 -7.31
CA PHE A 18 8.28 5.16 -7.01
C PHE A 18 7.80 5.84 -5.73
N LEU A 19 6.48 5.94 -5.59
CA LEU A 19 5.81 6.42 -4.41
C LEU A 19 4.98 5.29 -3.81
N ILE A 20 5.01 5.15 -2.49
CA ILE A 20 4.09 4.28 -1.77
C ILE A 20 2.74 4.98 -1.67
N VAL A 21 1.68 4.32 -2.14
CA VAL A 21 0.30 4.80 -1.98
C VAL A 21 -0.10 4.65 -0.53
N THR A 22 -0.70 5.70 0.04
CA THR A 22 -1.13 5.73 1.44
C THR A 22 -2.65 5.90 1.56
N SER A 23 -3.21 5.39 2.66
CA SER A 23 -4.60 5.52 3.08
C SER A 23 -4.66 6.16 4.48
N THR A 24 -5.84 6.61 4.90
CA THR A 24 -6.04 7.12 6.26
C THR A 24 -5.76 6.01 7.27
N ALA A 25 -5.14 6.37 8.39
CA ALA A 25 -4.98 5.44 9.50
C ALA A 25 -6.34 5.09 10.11
N ASP A 26 -6.51 3.83 10.49
CA ASP A 26 -7.71 3.36 11.19
C ASP A 26 -7.34 2.98 12.63
N LYS A 27 -8.28 3.23 13.57
CA LYS A 27 -8.18 2.81 14.98
C LYS A 27 -6.80 3.13 15.58
N GLY A 28 -6.24 2.26 16.43
CA GLY A 28 -5.00 2.50 17.20
C GLY A 28 -3.74 2.82 16.41
N LEU A 29 -3.78 2.92 15.08
CA LEU A 29 -2.73 3.55 14.30
C LEU A 29 -2.83 5.08 14.29
N VAL A 30 -4.04 5.65 14.41
CA VAL A 30 -4.26 7.10 14.44
C VAL A 30 -3.55 7.76 15.63
N ASP A 31 -3.40 7.02 16.73
CA ASP A 31 -2.67 7.45 17.92
C ASP A 31 -1.16 7.59 17.66
N ILE A 32 -0.66 6.97 16.59
CA ILE A 32 0.74 7.02 16.15
C ILE A 32 0.89 8.00 14.98
N HIS A 33 0.03 7.89 13.96
CA HIS A 33 0.05 8.73 12.75
C HIS A 33 -1.28 8.67 12.01
N ASP A 34 -1.66 9.75 11.33
CA ASP A 34 -2.90 9.87 10.54
C ASP A 34 -2.91 9.09 9.20
N ARG A 35 -1.77 8.53 8.78
CA ARG A 35 -1.59 7.89 7.48
C ARG A 35 -0.98 6.50 7.64
N ARG A 36 -1.32 5.62 6.71
CA ARG A 36 -0.75 4.27 6.62
C ARG A 36 -0.49 3.86 5.18
N PRO A 37 0.44 2.92 4.91
CA PRO A 37 0.53 2.31 3.59
C PRO A 37 -0.79 1.67 3.18
N LEU A 38 -1.20 1.87 1.92
CA LEU A 38 -2.26 1.09 1.31
C LEU A 38 -1.74 -0.33 1.09
N VAL A 39 -2.47 -1.31 1.65
CA VAL A 39 -2.13 -2.72 1.53
C VAL A 39 -3.28 -3.41 0.81
N LEU A 40 -2.95 -4.15 -0.25
CA LEU A 40 -3.89 -4.94 -1.02
C LEU A 40 -3.75 -6.42 -0.64
N SER A 41 -4.84 -7.17 -0.80
CA SER A 41 -4.81 -8.63 -0.78
C SER A 41 -3.88 -9.16 -1.90
N PRO A 42 -3.41 -10.41 -1.80
CA PRO A 42 -2.56 -10.99 -2.85
C PRO A 42 -3.20 -10.97 -4.24
N ASP A 43 -4.52 -11.20 -4.33
CA ASP A 43 -5.22 -11.22 -5.61
C ASP A 43 -5.33 -9.82 -6.21
N ALA A 44 -5.72 -8.83 -5.39
CA ALA A 44 -5.76 -7.43 -5.82
C ALA A 44 -4.37 -6.87 -6.18
N ALA A 45 -3.31 -7.33 -5.50
CA ALA A 45 -1.95 -6.96 -5.86
C ALA A 45 -1.53 -7.49 -7.25
N ARG A 46 -2.02 -8.66 -7.67
CA ARG A 46 -1.76 -9.16 -9.03
C ARG A 46 -2.48 -8.32 -10.07
N GLU A 47 -3.74 -7.97 -9.83
CA GLU A 47 -4.50 -7.10 -10.72
C GLU A 47 -3.91 -5.70 -10.81
N TRP A 48 -3.42 -5.15 -9.69
CA TRP A 48 -2.71 -3.86 -9.66
C TRP A 48 -1.50 -3.80 -10.62
N MET A 49 -0.78 -4.90 -10.79
CA MET A 49 0.40 -4.95 -11.65
C MET A 49 0.07 -5.11 -13.14
N ARG A 50 -1.20 -5.34 -13.50
CA ARG A 50 -1.60 -5.52 -14.90
C ARG A 50 -1.44 -4.20 -15.66
N GLN A 51 -0.75 -4.25 -16.79
CA GLN A 51 -0.63 -3.08 -17.67
C GLN A 51 -1.95 -2.79 -18.40
N GLY A 52 -2.17 -1.52 -18.76
CA GLY A 52 -3.36 -1.10 -19.51
C GLY A 52 -4.66 -1.13 -18.71
N ILE A 53 -4.59 -1.22 -17.38
CA ILE A 53 -5.75 -1.00 -16.50
C ILE A 53 -6.21 0.45 -16.58
N SER A 54 -7.52 0.67 -16.71
CA SER A 54 -8.12 1.99 -16.66
C SER A 54 -8.16 2.53 -15.22
N GLY A 55 -8.29 3.85 -15.06
CA GLY A 55 -8.45 4.47 -13.73
C GLY A 55 -9.65 3.91 -12.95
N LYS A 56 -10.73 3.55 -13.65
CA LYS A 56 -11.91 2.94 -13.02
C LYS A 56 -11.61 1.53 -12.48
N GLU A 57 -10.94 0.69 -13.27
CA GLU A 57 -10.53 -0.65 -12.81
C GLU A 57 -9.57 -0.54 -11.62
N VAL A 58 -8.70 0.48 -11.59
CA VAL A 58 -7.83 0.78 -10.45
C VAL A 58 -8.65 1.10 -9.19
N GLU A 59 -9.67 1.96 -9.29
CA GLU A 59 -10.55 2.29 -8.17
C GLU A 59 -11.28 1.05 -7.62
N GLU A 60 -11.75 0.18 -8.50
CA GLU A 60 -12.40 -1.10 -8.13
C GLU A 60 -11.41 -2.03 -7.40
N ILE A 61 -10.20 -2.21 -7.94
CA ILE A 61 -9.14 -3.02 -7.30
C ILE A 61 -8.82 -2.50 -5.90
N ILE A 62 -8.71 -1.18 -5.72
CA ILE A 62 -8.41 -0.59 -4.42
C ILE A 62 -9.59 -0.80 -3.46
N THR A 63 -10.82 -0.53 -3.91
CA THR A 63 -12.02 -0.59 -3.07
C THR A 63 -12.29 -2.01 -2.56
N ASP A 64 -12.17 -3.00 -3.43
CA ASP A 64 -12.49 -4.40 -3.12
C ASP A 64 -11.28 -5.14 -2.51
N GLY A 65 -10.07 -4.70 -2.84
CA GLY A 65 -8.83 -5.38 -2.52
C GLY A 65 -8.10 -4.86 -1.28
N ALA A 66 -8.44 -3.66 -0.78
CA ALA A 66 -7.76 -3.08 0.38
C ALA A 66 -8.02 -3.88 1.66
N VAL A 67 -6.94 -4.23 2.36
CA VAL A 67 -7.03 -4.94 3.65
C VAL A 67 -6.80 -3.98 4.82
N PRO A 68 -7.56 -4.11 5.93
CA PRO A 68 -7.28 -3.41 7.17
C PRO A 68 -5.89 -3.77 7.69
N GLN A 69 -5.10 -2.78 8.10
CA GLN A 69 -3.86 -3.07 8.80
C GLN A 69 -4.13 -3.22 10.30
N ILE A 70 -3.90 -4.43 10.83
CA ILE A 70 -3.66 -4.62 12.25
C ILE A 70 -2.17 -4.40 12.44
N ILE A 71 -1.79 -3.30 13.08
CA ILE A 71 -0.45 -3.22 13.64
C ILE A 71 -0.41 -4.26 14.77
N VAL A 72 0.13 -5.44 14.48
CA VAL A 72 0.73 -6.28 15.51
C VAL A 72 2.06 -5.63 15.88
N LEU A 73 1.96 -4.52 16.60
CA LEU A 73 3.02 -3.97 17.45
C LEU A 73 2.48 -3.90 18.87
N VAL A 74 1.89 -5.01 19.34
CA VAL A 74 2.35 -5.51 20.64
C VAL A 74 3.57 -6.38 20.30
N ILE A 75 4.70 -5.73 20.03
CA ILE A 75 5.96 -6.37 20.40
C ILE A 75 5.85 -6.48 21.91
N ASN A 76 5.73 -7.71 22.39
CA ASN A 76 5.85 -8.13 23.79
C ASN A 76 6.70 -7.15 24.63
N TYR A 77 6.06 -6.17 25.26
CA TYR A 77 6.58 -5.54 26.47
C TYR A 77 6.00 -6.31 27.66
N ASN A 78 6.34 -7.60 27.77
CA ASN A 78 6.19 -8.45 28.95
C ASN A 78 6.81 -9.82 28.67
N ASN A 79 8.13 -9.86 28.49
CA ASN A 79 8.88 -11.06 28.86
C ASN A 79 10.32 -10.70 29.29
N THR A 80 10.41 -9.98 30.39
CA THR A 80 11.40 -10.09 31.49
C THR A 80 10.81 -9.38 32.70
#